data_AF-A0A9X8UK06-F1
#
_entry.id   AF-A0A9X8UK06-F1
#
_cell.length_a   1.000
_cell.length_b   1.000
_cell.length_c   1.000
_cell.angle_alpha   90.00
_cell.angle_beta   90.00
_cell.angle_gamma   90.00
#
_symmetry.space_group_name_H-M   'P 1'
#
loop_
_entity.id
_entity.type
_entity.pdbx_description
1 polymer ?
#
loop_
_entity_poly.entity_id
_entity_poly.type
_entity_poly.pdbx_seq_one_letter_code
_entity_poly.pdbx_strand_id
1 'polypeptide(L)'
;MRDRLQNLLKKASLLCLGAAGYAFLLLYTPVSIPCPFHALTGLYCPGCGVSRMSLALLRLDLAAALRANAALCLLLPALALLFLWRGGHYLRTGEWATPRWLSSLLWVMIALLLLFGVLRNLPALSFLAPH
;
A
#
# COMPACT_ATOMS: atom_id res chain seq x y z
N MET A 1 4.98 12.35 26.51
CA MET A 1 5.19 12.58 25.06
C MET A 1 6.44 11.86 24.54
N ARG A 2 7.60 12.00 25.19
CA ARG A 2 8.89 11.41 24.76
C ARG A 2 8.85 9.88 24.64
N ASP A 3 8.24 9.17 25.58
CA ASP A 3 8.16 7.69 25.55
C ASP A 3 7.25 7.17 24.42
N ARG A 4 6.16 7.90 24.13
CA ARG A 4 5.25 7.57 23.01
C ARG A 4 5.94 7.75 21.66
N LEU A 5 6.72 8.82 21.52
CA LEU A 5 7.53 9.07 20.33
C LEU A 5 8.60 8.00 20.14
N GLN A 6 9.35 7.66 21.20
CA GLN A 6 10.35 6.60 21.15
C GLN A 6 9.73 5.24 20.78
N ASN A 7 8.56 4.91 21.31
CA ASN A 7 7.86 3.67 20.95
C ASN A 7 7.38 3.65 19.50
N LEU A 8 6.85 4.78 18.99
CA LEU A 8 6.48 4.89 17.57
C LEU A 8 7.71 4.78 16.66
N LEU A 9 8.81 5.45 16.99
CA LEU A 9 10.05 5.37 16.23
C LEU A 9 10.63 3.96 16.23
N LYS A 10 10.61 3.24 17.36
CA LYS A 10 11.04 1.83 17.44
C LYS A 10 10.17 0.92 16.55
N LYS A 11 8.85 1.12 16.55
CA LYS A 11 7.94 0.35 15.69
C LYS A 11 8.16 0.67 14.22
N ALA A 12 8.31 1.95 13.89
CA ALA A 12 8.58 2.41 12.53
C ALA A 12 9.94 1.88 12.03
N SER A 13 10.98 1.89 12.87
CA SER A 13 12.30 1.37 12.49
C SER A 13 12.27 -0.13 12.23
N LEU A 14 11.58 -0.92 13.06
CA LEU A 14 11.38 -2.35 12.84
C LEU A 14 10.65 -2.63 11.52
N LEU A 15 9.58 -1.86 11.23
CA LEU A 15 8.85 -1.96 9.97
C LEU A 15 9.71 -1.59 8.77
N CYS A 16 10.47 -0.50 8.85
CA CYS A 16 11.38 -0.07 7.79
C CYS A 16 12.50 -1.09 7.54
N LEU A 17 13.06 -1.68 8.60
CA LEU A 17 14.08 -2.74 8.46
C LEU A 17 13.49 -3.99 7.79
N GLY A 18 12.29 -4.42 8.18
CA GLY A 18 11.60 -5.54 7.53
C GLY A 18 11.29 -5.25 6.07
N ALA A 19 10.79 -4.04 5.76
CA ALA A 19 10.51 -3.62 4.40
C ALA A 19 11.77 -3.52 3.53
N ALA A 20 12.87 -3.01 4.09
CA ALA A 20 14.17 -2.94 3.41
C ALA A 20 14.74 -4.33 3.15
N GLY A 21 14.64 -5.24 4.13
CA GLY A 21 15.04 -6.65 3.96
C GLY A 21 14.23 -7.33 2.85
N TYR A 22 12.90 -7.13 2.83
CA TYR A 22 12.04 -7.67 1.77
C TYR A 22 12.36 -7.06 0.39
N ALA A 23 12.57 -5.74 0.32
CA ALA A 23 12.98 -5.07 -0.91
C ALA A 23 14.34 -5.58 -1.41
N PHE A 24 15.31 -5.76 -0.51
CA PHE A 24 16.61 -6.35 -0.81
C PHE A 24 16.45 -7.77 -1.39
N LEU A 25 15.64 -8.62 -0.76
CA LEU A 25 15.36 -9.97 -1.28
C LEU A 25 14.75 -9.90 -2.69
N LEU A 26 13.77 -9.04 -2.93
CA LEU A 26 13.15 -8.90 -4.25
C LEU A 26 14.08 -8.31 -5.32
N LEU A 27 15.06 -7.49 -4.93
CA LEU A 27 16.01 -6.87 -5.85
C LEU A 27 17.19 -7.79 -6.20
N TYR A 28 17.61 -8.64 -5.26
CA TYR A 28 18.83 -9.44 -5.38
C TYR A 28 18.59 -10.95 -5.50
N THR A 29 17.34 -11.42 -5.36
CA THR A 29 16.98 -12.82 -5.58
C THR A 29 15.84 -12.94 -6.59
N PRO A 30 15.80 -14.00 -7.42
CA PRO A 30 14.71 -14.24 -8.37
C PRO A 30 13.44 -14.78 -7.68
N VAL A 31 13.36 -14.74 -6.34
CA VAL A 31 12.23 -15.24 -5.57
C VAL A 31 11.07 -14.26 -5.69
N SER A 32 10.24 -14.47 -6.72
CA SER A 32 8.92 -13.84 -6.80
C SER A 32 7.89 -14.81 -6.21
N ILE A 33 7.25 -14.42 -5.12
CA ILE A 33 6.12 -15.20 -4.56
C ILE A 33 4.91 -14.84 -5.44
N PRO A 34 4.40 -15.77 -6.29
CA PRO A 34 3.23 -15.49 -7.08
C PRO A 34 2.03 -15.26 -6.16
N CYS A 35 1.13 -14.35 -6.55
CA CYS A 35 -0.07 -14.09 -5.76
C CYS A 35 -0.91 -15.38 -5.70
N PRO A 36 -1.17 -15.94 -4.50
CA PRO A 36 -1.91 -17.21 -4.40
C PRO A 36 -3.33 -17.09 -4.95
N PHE A 37 -3.94 -15.92 -4.82
CA PHE A 37 -5.26 -15.64 -5.40
C PHE A 37 -5.26 -15.75 -6.93
N HIS A 38 -4.25 -15.18 -7.59
CA HIS A 38 -4.12 -15.27 -9.05
C HIS A 38 -3.77 -16.69 -9.49
N ALA A 39 -2.91 -17.38 -8.74
CA ALA A 39 -2.56 -18.77 -9.03
C ALA A 39 -3.77 -19.72 -8.94
N LEU A 40 -4.71 -19.45 -8.03
CA LEU A 40 -5.91 -20.27 -7.83
C LEU A 40 -7.08 -19.90 -8.75
N THR A 41 -7.30 -18.61 -8.99
CA THR A 41 -8.52 -18.11 -9.69
C THR A 41 -8.25 -17.61 -11.10
N GLY A 42 -6.99 -17.36 -11.47
CA GLY A 42 -6.63 -16.63 -12.68
C GLY A 42 -6.95 -15.13 -12.64
N LEU A 43 -7.65 -14.64 -11.60
CA LEU A 43 -8.05 -13.24 -11.46
C LEU A 43 -6.99 -12.42 -10.72
N TYR A 44 -6.89 -11.14 -11.05
CA TYR A 44 -6.04 -10.19 -10.33
C TYR A 44 -6.80 -9.55 -9.17
N CYS A 45 -6.30 -9.71 -7.95
CA CYS A 45 -6.84 -9.01 -6.79
C CYS A 45 -6.43 -7.52 -6.82
N PRO A 46 -7.09 -6.63 -6.03
CA PRO A 46 -6.74 -5.21 -6.01
C PRO A 46 -5.31 -4.95 -5.50
N GLY A 47 -4.75 -5.89 -4.72
CA GLY A 47 -3.37 -5.86 -4.24
C GLY A 47 -2.34 -6.49 -5.19
N CYS A 48 -2.73 -7.05 -6.34
CA CYS A 48 -1.76 -7.57 -7.30
C CYS A 48 -0.91 -6.41 -7.86
N GLY A 49 0.41 -6.57 -7.83
CA GLY A 49 1.38 -5.57 -8.32
C GLY A 49 1.94 -4.62 -7.26
N VAL A 50 1.51 -4.69 -5.99
CA VAL A 50 1.99 -3.78 -4.94
C VAL A 50 3.50 -3.86 -4.70
N SER A 51 4.08 -5.07 -4.67
CA SER A 51 5.54 -5.21 -4.52
C SER A 51 6.29 -4.55 -5.69
N ARG A 52 5.79 -4.70 -6.93
CA ARG A 52 6.37 -4.03 -8.11
C ARG A 52 6.21 -2.51 -8.05
N MET A 53 5.03 -2.04 -7.64
CA MET A 53 4.75 -0.62 -7.42
C MET A 53 5.73 -0.02 -6.40
N SER A 54 5.90 -0.68 -5.24
CA SER A 54 6.82 -0.22 -4.19
C SER A 54 8.27 -0.16 -4.67
N LEU A 55 8.73 -1.18 -5.41
CA LEU A 55 10.08 -1.17 -5.98
C LEU A 55 10.26 -0.07 -7.04
N ALA A 56 9.26 0.19 -7.87
CA ALA A 56 9.28 1.28 -8.84
C ALA A 56 9.34 2.65 -8.15
N LEU A 57 8.55 2.84 -7.08
CA LEU A 57 8.59 4.05 -6.25
C LEU A 57 9.96 4.24 -5.58
N LEU A 58 10.61 3.17 -5.11
CA LEU A 58 11.97 3.23 -4.57
C LEU A 58 13.01 3.66 -5.62
N ARG A 59 12.76 3.35 -6.90
CA ARG A 59 13.58 3.79 -8.05
C ARG A 59 13.15 5.16 -8.59
N LEU A 60 12.18 5.82 -7.95
CA LEU A 60 11.57 7.08 -8.41
C LEU A 60 10.92 6.99 -9.80
N ASP A 61 10.52 5.79 -10.23
CA ASP A 61 9.83 5.56 -11.49
C ASP A 61 8.30 5.53 -11.27
N LEU A 62 7.68 6.70 -11.36
CA LEU A 62 6.24 6.86 -11.19
C LEU A 62 5.44 6.17 -12.31
N ALA A 63 5.98 6.11 -13.54
CA ALA A 63 5.30 5.50 -14.66
C ALA A 63 5.19 3.98 -14.47
N ALA A 64 6.29 3.34 -14.06
CA ALA A 64 6.28 1.92 -13.70
C ALA A 64 5.41 1.64 -12.47
N ALA A 65 5.40 2.53 -11.47
CA ALA A 65 4.54 2.38 -10.29
C ALA A 65 3.04 2.40 -10.64
N LEU A 66 2.62 3.34 -11.50
CA LEU A 66 1.24 3.43 -11.96
C LEU A 66 0.83 2.22 -12.81
N ARG A 67 1.72 1.70 -13.66
CA ARG A 67 1.47 0.47 -14.43
C ARG A 67 1.35 -0.76 -13.54
N ALA A 68 2.14 -0.83 -12.47
CA ALA A 68 2.08 -1.95 -11.53
C ALA A 68 0.78 -1.94 -10.70
N ASN A 69 0.37 -0.78 -10.17
CA ASN A 69 -0.91 -0.64 -9.45
C ASN A 69 -1.38 0.83 -9.39
N ALA A 70 -2.14 1.26 -10.40
CA ALA A 70 -2.60 2.64 -10.51
C ALA A 70 -3.46 3.08 -9.31
N ALA A 71 -4.41 2.26 -8.87
CA ALA A 71 -5.32 2.63 -7.78
C ALA A 71 -4.56 2.86 -6.48
N LEU A 72 -3.69 1.94 -6.08
CA LEU A 72 -2.95 2.11 -4.83
C LEU A 72 -1.92 3.22 -4.93
N CYS A 73 -1.26 3.38 -6.09
CA CYS A 73 -0.31 4.47 -6.32
C CYS A 73 -0.97 5.85 -6.18
N LEU A 74 -2.19 6.01 -6.69
CA LEU A 74 -2.97 7.26 -6.56
C LEU A 74 -3.53 7.47 -5.15
N LEU A 75 -3.88 6.40 -4.43
CA LEU A 75 -4.35 6.47 -3.04
C LEU A 75 -3.21 6.67 -2.04
N LEU A 76 -1.96 6.37 -2.42
CA LEU A 76 -0.79 6.41 -1.53
C LEU A 76 -0.57 7.76 -0.82
N PRO A 77 -0.67 8.93 -1.49
CA PRO A 77 -0.52 10.22 -0.82
C PRO A 77 -1.60 10.46 0.24
N ALA A 78 -2.86 10.09 -0.06
CA ALA A 78 -3.95 10.20 0.89
C ALA A 78 -3.75 9.29 2.11
N LEU A 79 -3.32 8.04 1.89
CA LEU A 79 -2.97 7.12 2.97
C LEU A 79 -1.80 7.66 3.82
N ALA A 80 -0.77 8.22 3.20
CA ALA A 80 0.38 8.77 3.89
C ALA A 80 -0.01 9.97 4.77
N LEU A 81 -0.79 10.91 4.24
CA LEU A 81 -1.29 12.06 5.01
C LEU A 81 -2.16 11.62 6.20
N LEU A 82 -3.03 10.64 5.99
CA LEU A 82 -3.90 10.07 7.01
C LEU A 82 -3.08 9.40 8.13
N PHE A 83 -2.06 8.65 7.76
CA PHE A 83 -1.14 8.02 8.71
C PHE A 83 -0.37 9.05 9.53
N LEU A 84 0.17 10.10 8.87
CA LEU A 84 0.88 11.20 9.53
C LEU A 84 -0.03 11.98 10.49
N TRP A 85 -1.24 12.31 10.05
CA TRP A 85 -2.24 13.00 10.88
C TRP A 85 -2.58 12.17 12.12
N ARG A 86 -2.83 10.87 11.96
CA ARG A 86 -3.18 9.96 13.06
C ARG A 86 -2.01 9.76 14.03
N GLY A 87 -0.79 9.63 13.52
CA GLY A 87 0.43 9.59 14.32
C GLY A 87 0.64 10.88 15.13
N GLY A 88 0.45 12.04 14.49
CA GLY A 88 0.52 13.34 15.15
C GLY A 88 -0.55 13.52 16.24
N HIS A 89 -1.78 13.09 15.97
CA HIS A 89 -2.86 13.09 16.95
C HIS A 89 -2.52 12.20 18.15
N TYR A 90 -2.08 10.95 17.92
CA TYR A 90 -1.68 10.03 18.97
C TYR A 90 -0.52 10.56 19.83
N LEU A 91 0.45 11.24 19.22
CA LEU A 91 1.56 11.86 19.97
C LEU A 91 1.07 12.96 20.92
N ARG A 92 0.05 13.72 20.54
CA ARG A 92 -0.52 14.81 21.33
C ARG A 92 -1.48 14.31 22.41
N THR A 93 -2.43 13.45 22.06
CA THR A 93 -3.50 13.04 22.98
C THR A 93 -3.21 11.71 23.68
N GLY A 94 -2.44 10.81 23.05
CA GLY A 94 -2.22 9.44 23.51
C GLY A 94 -3.30 8.46 23.07
N GLU A 95 -4.31 8.94 22.34
CA GLU A 95 -5.45 8.15 21.91
C GLU A 95 -5.46 7.98 20.40
N TRP A 96 -5.81 6.78 19.96
CA TRP A 96 -6.03 6.47 18.55
C TRP A 96 -7.42 6.92 18.13
N ALA A 97 -7.57 8.22 17.86
CA ALA A 97 -8.84 8.76 17.40
C ALA A 97 -9.25 8.16 16.04
N THR A 98 -10.52 7.75 15.96
CA THR A 98 -11.18 7.28 14.74
C THR A 98 -12.45 8.07 14.51
N PRO A 99 -12.34 9.37 14.18
CA PRO A 99 -13.53 10.19 13.94
C PRO A 99 -14.32 9.63 12.75
N ARG A 100 -15.64 9.88 12.73
CA ARG A 100 -16.53 9.34 11.69
C ARG A 100 -16.06 9.65 10.27
N TRP A 101 -15.57 10.87 10.01
CA TRP A 101 -15.05 11.26 8.69
C TRP A 101 -13.87 10.38 8.24
N LEU A 102 -13.00 9.98 9.17
CA LEU A 102 -11.85 9.11 8.89
C LEU A 102 -12.33 7.71 8.52
N SER A 103 -13.30 7.19 9.26
CA SER A 103 -13.91 5.89 8.96
C SER A 103 -14.61 5.89 7.60
N SER A 104 -15.38 6.94 7.29
CA SER A 104 -16.02 7.11 5.99
C SER A 104 -15.01 7.16 4.85
N LEU A 105 -13.91 7.92 5.01
CA LEU A 105 -12.85 8.00 4.01
C LEU A 105 -12.20 6.63 3.76
N LEU A 106 -11.88 5.88 4.82
CA LEU A 106 -11.31 4.54 4.70
C LEU A 106 -12.25 3.58 3.95
N TRP A 107 -13.56 3.63 4.23
CA TRP A 107 -14.56 2.84 3.50
C TRP A 107 -14.64 3.21 2.02
N VAL A 108 -14.57 4.51 1.69
CA VAL A 108 -14.51 4.97 0.30
C VAL A 108 -13.26 4.43 -0.41
N MET A 109 -12.09 4.47 0.25
CA MET A 109 -10.86 3.93 -0.33
C MET A 109 -10.92 2.42 -0.56
N ILE A 110 -11.52 1.67 0.38
CA ILE A 110 -11.75 0.23 0.22
C ILE A 110 -12.69 -0.03 -0.97
N ALA A 111 -13.80 0.71 -1.07
CA ALA A 111 -14.73 0.58 -2.18
C ALA A 111 -14.07 0.87 -3.54
N LEU A 112 -13.24 1.92 -3.62
CA LEU A 112 -12.45 2.24 -4.81
C LEU A 112 -11.47 1.13 -5.18
N LEU A 113 -10.78 0.54 -4.20
CA LEU A 113 -9.87 -0.58 -4.44
C LEU A 113 -10.62 -1.82 -4.94
N LEU A 114 -11.75 -2.16 -4.35
CA LEU A 114 -12.58 -3.28 -4.80
C LEU A 114 -13.11 -3.05 -6.22
N LEU A 115 -13.62 -1.84 -6.49
CA LEU A 115 -14.06 -1.46 -7.83
C LEU A 115 -12.93 -1.59 -8.84
N PHE A 116 -11.73 -1.07 -8.54
CA PHE A 116 -10.54 -1.26 -9.38
C PHE A 116 -10.19 -2.74 -9.59
N GLY A 117 -10.28 -3.54 -8.53
CA GLY A 117 -10.09 -4.99 -8.59
C GLY A 117 -11.08 -5.67 -9.55
N VAL A 118 -12.34 -5.24 -9.60
CA VAL A 118 -13.31 -5.77 -10.58
C VAL A 118 -12.98 -5.27 -11.98
N LEU A 119 -12.78 -3.96 -12.14
CA LEU A 119 -12.54 -3.31 -13.43
C LEU A 119 -11.31 -3.89 -14.15
N ARG A 120 -10.22 -4.16 -13.44
CA ARG A 120 -8.98 -4.69 -14.04
C ARG A 120 -9.08 -6.12 -14.59
N ASN A 121 -10.14 -6.85 -14.25
CA ASN A 121 -10.39 -8.20 -14.75
C ASN A 121 -11.36 -8.22 -15.96
N LEU A 122 -11.88 -7.05 -16.37
CA LEU A 122 -12.73 -6.96 -17.55
C LEU A 122 -11.89 -6.91 -18.83
N PRO A 123 -12.28 -7.60 -19.92
CA PRO A 123 -11.49 -7.68 -21.15
C PRO A 123 -11.25 -6.29 -21.79
N ALA A 124 -12.24 -5.40 -21.72
CA ALA A 124 -12.16 -4.02 -22.20
C ALA A 124 -11.16 -3.14 -21.41
N LEU A 125 -10.82 -3.52 -20.18
CA LEU A 125 -9.94 -2.76 -19.27
C LEU A 125 -8.69 -3.57 -18.88
N SER A 126 -8.31 -4.54 -19.72
CA SER A 126 -7.13 -5.39 -19.53
C SER A 126 -5.82 -4.61 -19.42
N PHE A 127 -5.76 -3.37 -19.91
CA PHE A 127 -4.62 -2.47 -19.73
C PHE A 127 -4.35 -2.09 -18.25
N LEU A 128 -5.31 -2.32 -17.34
CA LEU A 128 -5.16 -2.13 -15.89
C LEU A 128 -4.57 -3.38 -15.19
N ALA A 129 -4.34 -4.46 -15.94
CA ALA A 129 -3.66 -5.64 -15.43
C ALA A 129 -2.21 -5.28 -15.03
N PRO A 130 -1.66 -5.90 -13.98
CA PRO A 130 -0.36 -5.52 -13.46
C PRO A 130 0.73 -6.13 -14.34
N HIS A 131 1.34 -5.30 -15.19
CA HIS A 131 2.50 -5.67 -16.02
C HIS A 131 3.82 -5.67 -15.22
#